data_AF-A0A8J7JCW3-F1
#
_entry.id   AF-A0A8J7JCW3-F1
#
_cell.length_a   1.000
_cell.length_b   1.000
_cell.length_c   1.000
_cell.angle_alpha   90.00
_cell.angle_beta   90.00
_cell.angle_gamma   90.00
#
_symmetry.space_group_name_H-M   'P 1'
#
loop_
_entity.id
_entity.type
_entity.pdbx_description
1 polymer ?
#
loop_
_entity_poly.entity_id
_entity_poly.type
_entity_poly.pdbx_seq_one_letter_code
_entity_poly.pdbx_strand_id
1 'polypeptide(L)'
;MVLTIVATWMEAFVLTGPWSWGQSGMAIFSLGVSFQVGAVLLTGCVGGKNAAVLSQIAYLILGLALFRVFDFPVFTQGGGLSYVREPGFGYLIGFVPAGWVCGYLAFKYPPKLENLALSSLSGLGIIHGLGIVYLTLASLLGWLQTVSASYWELLLGYSILPLPGHLIVVCAVAVLSLVLRQLLFY
;
A
#
# COMPACT_ATOMS: atom_id res chain seq x y z
N MET A 1 5.91 1.53 -10.86
CA MET A 1 4.70 0.85 -11.37
C MET A 1 4.88 -0.65 -11.23
N VAL A 2 5.87 -1.25 -11.89
CA VAL A 2 6.16 -2.70 -11.83
C VAL A 2 6.25 -3.20 -10.38
N LEU A 3 6.95 -2.47 -9.50
CA LEU A 3 7.03 -2.81 -8.08
C LEU A 3 5.65 -2.92 -7.41
N THR A 4 4.75 -1.95 -7.65
CA THR A 4 3.38 -1.98 -7.10
C THR A 4 2.61 -3.19 -7.61
N ILE A 5 2.71 -3.51 -8.91
CA ILE A 5 2.02 -4.66 -9.52
C ILE A 5 2.48 -5.98 -8.90
N VAL A 6 3.80 -6.20 -8.83
CA VAL A 6 4.36 -7.41 -8.24
C VAL A 6 3.97 -7.51 -6.77
N ALA A 7 4.05 -6.40 -6.04
CA ALA A 7 3.70 -6.35 -4.61
C ALA A 7 2.20 -6.55 -4.33
N THR A 8 1.31 -6.34 -5.30
CA THR A 8 -0.12 -6.70 -5.19
C THR A 8 -0.30 -8.19 -4.93
N TRP A 9 0.57 -9.03 -5.50
CA TRP A 9 0.48 -10.49 -5.44
C TRP A 9 1.39 -11.12 -4.39
N MET A 10 2.17 -10.30 -3.66
CA MET A 10 3.06 -10.76 -2.60
C MET A 10 2.46 -10.46 -1.25
N GLU A 11 2.18 -11.51 -0.49
CA GLU A 11 1.73 -11.41 0.90
C GLU A 11 2.90 -11.12 1.84
N ALA A 12 2.64 -10.33 2.88
CA ALA A 12 3.62 -9.99 3.90
C ALA A 12 3.64 -11.06 4.99
N PHE A 13 4.83 -11.53 5.32
CA PHE A 13 5.07 -12.54 6.33
C PHE A 13 6.02 -12.02 7.40
N VAL A 14 5.84 -12.52 8.63
CA VAL A 14 6.75 -12.28 9.74
C VAL A 14 7.24 -13.61 10.31
N LEU A 15 8.50 -13.64 10.73
CA LEU A 15 9.06 -14.77 11.46
C LEU A 15 8.73 -14.63 12.95
N THR A 16 8.55 -15.75 13.63
CA THR A 16 8.53 -15.77 15.10
C THR A 16 9.74 -15.03 15.67
N GLY A 17 9.57 -14.40 16.83
CA GLY A 17 10.68 -13.74 17.49
C GLY A 17 11.74 -14.76 17.95
N PRO A 18 13.03 -14.38 17.97
CA PRO A 18 14.12 -15.28 18.36
C PRO A 18 13.97 -15.87 19.77
N TRP A 19 13.20 -15.20 20.63
CA TRP A 19 12.88 -15.68 21.98
C TRP A 19 11.99 -16.93 22.00
N SER A 20 11.17 -17.19 20.96
CA SER A 20 10.32 -18.39 20.91
C SER A 20 10.92 -19.52 20.08
N TRP A 21 12.02 -19.29 19.35
CA TRP A 21 12.64 -20.29 18.47
C TRP A 21 13.10 -21.54 19.22
N GLY A 22 13.56 -21.40 20.46
CA GLY A 22 13.99 -22.53 21.28
C GLY A 22 12.86 -23.50 21.65
N GLN A 23 11.60 -23.05 21.65
CA GLN A 23 10.45 -23.88 22.03
C GLN A 23 9.58 -24.28 20.83
N SER A 24 9.31 -23.36 19.91
CA SER A 24 8.39 -23.56 18.78
C SER A 24 9.09 -23.65 17.43
N GLY A 25 10.42 -23.54 17.38
CA GLY A 25 11.18 -23.40 16.14
C GLY A 25 10.93 -22.06 15.42
N MET A 26 11.54 -21.91 14.25
CA MET A 26 11.24 -20.80 13.34
C MET A 26 9.91 -21.07 12.64
N ALA A 27 8.90 -20.26 12.91
CA ALA A 27 7.61 -20.33 12.24
C ALA A 27 7.35 -19.02 11.48
N ILE A 28 6.73 -19.13 10.32
CA ILE A 28 6.35 -18.01 9.46
C ILE A 28 4.86 -17.77 9.61
N PHE A 29 4.47 -16.55 9.94
CA PHE A 29 3.08 -16.12 10.05
C PHE A 29 2.75 -15.09 8.97
N SER A 30 1.62 -15.28 8.30
CA SER A 30 1.05 -14.26 7.42
C SER A 30 0.55 -13.07 8.26
N LEU A 31 0.77 -11.86 7.74
CA LEU A 31 0.23 -10.61 8.30
C LEU A 31 -1.16 -10.26 7.74
N GLY A 32 -1.70 -11.06 6.81
CA GLY A 32 -2.99 -10.83 6.17
C GLY A 32 -3.03 -9.58 5.28
N VAL A 33 -1.87 -9.08 4.86
CA VAL A 33 -1.73 -7.89 3.99
C VAL A 33 -0.74 -8.15 2.86
N SER A 34 -0.95 -7.50 1.72
CA SER A 34 0.02 -7.52 0.61
C SER A 34 1.09 -6.44 0.78
N PHE A 35 2.20 -6.57 0.07
CA PHE A 35 3.25 -5.54 0.02
C PHE A 35 2.87 -4.32 -0.84
N GLN A 36 1.67 -4.28 -1.42
CA GLN A 36 1.23 -3.24 -2.35
C GLN A 36 1.39 -1.83 -1.79
N VAL A 37 0.94 -1.60 -0.54
CA VAL A 37 1.13 -0.32 0.17
C VAL A 37 2.62 -0.02 0.36
N GLY A 38 3.38 -1.03 0.77
CA GLY A 38 4.83 -0.92 0.95
C GLY A 38 5.56 -0.49 -0.33
N ALA A 39 5.17 -1.02 -1.49
CA ALA A 39 5.72 -0.66 -2.78
C ALA A 39 5.50 0.82 -3.13
N VAL A 40 4.31 1.36 -2.82
CA VAL A 40 4.00 2.78 -3.06
C VAL A 40 4.87 3.68 -2.18
N LEU A 41 4.96 3.35 -0.89
CA LEU A 41 5.76 4.11 0.08
C LEU A 41 7.26 4.03 -0.25
N LEU A 42 7.77 2.84 -0.58
CA LEU A 42 9.16 2.63 -0.99
C LEU A 42 9.49 3.42 -2.26
N THR A 43 8.58 3.43 -3.25
CA THR A 43 8.75 4.24 -4.48
C THR A 43 8.85 5.73 -4.14
N GLY A 44 8.04 6.22 -3.19
CA GLY A 44 8.12 7.60 -2.69
C GLY A 44 9.43 7.87 -1.97
N CYS A 45 9.79 7.02 -1.01
CA CYS A 45 11.00 7.18 -0.23
C CYS A 45 12.26 7.10 -1.08
N VAL A 46 12.34 6.25 -2.10
CA VAL A 46 13.57 6.09 -2.91
C VAL A 46 13.56 6.98 -4.16
N GLY A 47 12.44 7.07 -4.88
CA GLY A 47 12.32 7.80 -6.14
C GLY A 47 11.78 9.23 -6.04
N GLY A 48 11.26 9.62 -4.87
CA GLY A 48 10.73 10.95 -4.63
C GLY A 48 9.30 11.16 -5.16
N LYS A 49 8.76 12.35 -4.90
CA LYS A 49 7.33 12.66 -5.14
C LYS A 49 6.90 12.47 -6.60
N ASN A 50 7.74 12.85 -7.56
CA ASN A 50 7.39 12.79 -8.98
C ASN A 50 7.38 11.34 -9.49
N ALA A 51 8.39 10.54 -9.13
CA ALA A 51 8.46 9.13 -9.51
C ALA A 51 7.31 8.33 -8.89
N ALA A 52 6.97 8.60 -7.63
CA ALA A 52 5.82 7.97 -6.97
C ALA A 52 4.51 8.31 -7.67
N VAL A 53 4.22 9.60 -7.92
CA VAL A 53 2.99 10.02 -8.61
C VAL A 53 2.90 9.39 -10.00
N LEU A 54 3.96 9.49 -10.81
CA LEU A 54 3.96 8.92 -12.16
C LEU A 54 3.75 7.39 -12.14
N SER A 55 4.40 6.72 -11.19
CA SER A 55 4.26 5.28 -10.96
C SER A 55 2.82 4.89 -10.62
N GLN A 56 2.17 5.62 -9.71
CA GLN A 56 0.81 5.28 -9.26
C GLN A 56 -0.25 5.67 -10.29
N ILE A 57 -0.07 6.77 -11.03
CA ILE A 57 -0.92 7.11 -12.18
C ILE A 57 -0.84 6.02 -13.24
N ALA A 58 0.38 5.59 -13.60
CA ALA A 58 0.56 4.52 -14.56
C ALA A 58 -0.07 3.20 -14.08
N TYR A 59 0.06 2.88 -12.79
CA TYR A 59 -0.59 1.72 -12.17
C TYR A 59 -2.11 1.77 -12.27
N LEU A 60 -2.73 2.92 -11.98
CA LEU A 60 -4.18 3.10 -12.10
C LEU A 60 -4.67 3.03 -13.55
N ILE A 61 -3.99 3.70 -14.48
CA ILE A 61 -4.32 3.64 -15.91
C ILE A 61 -4.22 2.21 -16.42
N LEU A 62 -3.15 1.50 -16.03
CA LEU A 62 -2.95 0.12 -16.44
C LEU A 62 -4.07 -0.78 -15.91
N GLY A 63 -4.41 -0.68 -14.63
CA GLY A 63 -5.46 -1.51 -14.03
C GLY A 63 -6.89 -1.15 -14.43
N LEU A 64 -7.19 0.10 -14.77
CA LEU A 64 -8.55 0.54 -15.16
C LEU A 64 -8.81 0.49 -16.67
N ALA A 65 -7.85 0.94 -17.49
CA ALA A 65 -8.06 1.14 -18.92
C ALA A 65 -7.38 0.06 -19.77
N LEU A 66 -6.17 -0.36 -19.39
CA LEU A 66 -5.35 -1.26 -20.21
C LEU A 66 -5.38 -2.72 -19.72
N PHE A 67 -6.16 -3.03 -18.68
CA PHE A 67 -6.31 -4.40 -18.16
C PHE A 67 -6.71 -5.40 -19.26
N ARG A 68 -7.61 -5.00 -20.16
CA ARG A 68 -8.08 -5.82 -21.31
C ARG A 68 -7.03 -6.03 -22.41
N VAL A 69 -5.93 -5.27 -22.39
CA VAL A 69 -4.86 -5.38 -23.41
C VAL A 69 -3.81 -6.40 -22.97
N PHE A 70 -3.59 -6.54 -21.66
CA PHE A 70 -2.52 -7.35 -21.10
C PHE A 70 -2.99 -8.68 -20.50
N ASP A 71 -4.31 -8.93 -20.45
CA ASP A 71 -4.95 -10.13 -19.87
C ASP A 71 -4.37 -10.54 -18.49
N PHE A 72 -3.82 -9.58 -17.76
CA PHE A 72 -3.11 -9.80 -16.50
C PHE A 72 -3.77 -8.98 -15.40
N PRO A 73 -4.24 -9.60 -14.30
CA PRO A 73 -4.90 -8.90 -13.20
C PRO A 73 -3.91 -8.00 -12.46
N VAL A 74 -4.08 -6.70 -12.65
CA VAL A 74 -3.23 -5.67 -12.04
C VAL A 74 -3.69 -5.40 -10.60
N PHE A 75 -4.99 -5.46 -10.36
CA PHE A 75 -5.59 -5.32 -9.04
C PHE A 75 -6.02 -6.68 -8.50
N THR A 76 -6.23 -6.77 -7.17
CA THR A 76 -6.52 -8.03 -6.48
C THR A 76 -7.82 -8.69 -6.96
N GLN A 77 -8.85 -7.89 -7.23
CA GLN A 77 -10.14 -8.35 -7.77
C GLN A 77 -10.24 -8.21 -9.31
N GLY A 78 -9.09 -8.22 -10.01
CA GLY A 78 -9.04 -8.10 -11.48
C GLY A 78 -8.68 -6.70 -11.97
N GLY A 79 -9.53 -6.10 -12.81
CA GLY A 79 -9.29 -4.78 -13.39
C GLY A 79 -10.46 -4.30 -14.24
N GLY A 80 -10.33 -3.10 -14.82
CA GLY A 80 -11.37 -2.47 -15.62
C GLY A 80 -12.19 -1.41 -14.88
N LEU A 81 -13.06 -0.71 -15.60
CA LEU A 81 -13.88 0.39 -15.06
C LEU A 81 -14.89 -0.06 -13.99
N SER A 82 -15.32 -1.33 -13.98
CA SER A 82 -16.20 -1.86 -12.92
C SER A 82 -15.51 -1.87 -11.56
N TYR A 83 -14.17 -1.91 -11.52
CA TYR A 83 -13.38 -1.89 -10.28
C TYR A 83 -13.63 -0.62 -9.46
N VAL A 84 -14.15 0.45 -10.08
CA VAL A 84 -14.59 1.67 -9.38
C VAL A 84 -15.73 1.40 -8.39
N ARG A 85 -16.34 0.21 -8.40
CA ARG A 85 -17.37 -0.22 -7.43
C ARG A 85 -16.84 -1.13 -6.32
N GLU A 86 -15.54 -1.45 -6.35
CA GLU A 86 -14.89 -2.27 -5.32
C GLU A 86 -14.56 -1.42 -4.09
N PRO A 87 -14.81 -1.92 -2.86
CA PRO A 87 -14.51 -1.17 -1.64
C PRO A 87 -13.02 -0.76 -1.53
N GLY A 88 -12.12 -1.61 -2.01
CA GLY A 88 -10.67 -1.36 -2.00
C GLY A 88 -10.21 -0.26 -2.98
N PHE A 89 -11.04 0.18 -3.93
CA PHE A 89 -10.63 1.14 -4.95
C PHE A 89 -10.23 2.50 -4.39
N GLY A 90 -10.91 2.96 -3.32
CA GLY A 90 -10.58 4.21 -2.65
C GLY A 90 -9.14 4.29 -2.15
N TYR A 91 -8.61 3.15 -1.68
CA TYR A 91 -7.23 3.04 -1.22
C TYR A 91 -6.25 3.14 -2.39
N LEU A 92 -6.59 2.59 -3.56
CA LEU A 92 -5.78 2.69 -4.78
C LEU A 92 -5.71 4.13 -5.31
N ILE A 93 -6.83 4.87 -5.30
CA ILE A 93 -6.80 6.31 -5.62
C ILE A 93 -5.91 7.04 -4.62
N GLY A 94 -5.99 6.67 -3.34
CA GLY A 94 -5.17 7.24 -2.28
C GLY A 94 -3.66 7.06 -2.48
N PHE A 95 -3.21 6.08 -3.29
CA PHE A 95 -1.79 5.86 -3.56
C PHE A 95 -1.11 7.05 -4.24
N VAL A 96 -1.82 7.82 -5.07
CA VAL A 96 -1.24 8.96 -5.79
C VAL A 96 -0.85 10.09 -4.83
N PRO A 97 -1.77 10.67 -4.04
CA PRO A 97 -1.42 11.70 -3.06
C PRO A 97 -0.54 11.16 -1.93
N ALA A 98 -0.72 9.90 -1.51
CA ALA A 98 0.15 9.29 -0.51
C ALA A 98 1.60 9.18 -0.99
N GLY A 99 1.83 8.69 -2.21
CA GLY A 99 3.15 8.62 -2.82
C GLY A 99 3.79 10.00 -2.97
N TRP A 100 2.99 11.02 -3.33
CA TRP A 100 3.46 12.40 -3.40
C TRP A 100 3.91 12.94 -2.05
N VAL A 101 3.08 12.84 -1.00
CA VAL A 101 3.41 13.35 0.35
C VAL A 101 4.58 12.56 0.93
N CYS A 102 4.53 11.23 0.87
CA CYS A 102 5.62 10.35 1.31
C CYS A 102 6.93 10.76 0.64
N GLY A 103 6.97 10.78 -0.69
CA GLY A 103 8.19 11.13 -1.42
C GLY A 103 8.66 12.57 -1.19
N TYR A 104 7.74 13.52 -1.02
CA TYR A 104 8.10 14.90 -0.69
C TYR A 104 8.79 14.97 0.68
N LEU A 105 8.18 14.38 1.72
CA LEU A 105 8.75 14.38 3.07
C LEU A 105 10.08 13.62 3.15
N ALA A 106 10.19 12.50 2.42
CA ALA A 106 11.42 11.71 2.39
C ALA A 106 12.61 12.48 1.79
N PHE A 107 12.38 13.37 0.83
CA PHE A 107 13.43 14.20 0.20
C PHE A 107 13.58 15.58 0.83
N LYS A 108 12.64 16.01 1.68
CA LYS A 108 12.73 17.28 2.41
C LYS A 108 13.76 17.23 3.55
N TYR A 109 13.94 16.08 4.16
CA TYR A 109 14.80 15.88 5.33
C TYR A 109 15.93 14.89 5.02
N PRO A 110 17.05 14.90 5.78
CA PRO A 110 18.13 13.94 5.59
C PRO A 110 17.62 12.50 5.74
N PRO A 111 18.20 11.53 5.02
CA PRO A 111 17.77 10.13 5.03
C PRO A 111 18.14 9.45 6.35
N LYS A 112 17.40 9.78 7.41
CA LYS A 112 17.44 9.09 8.70
C LYS A 112 16.26 8.14 8.79
N LEU A 113 16.42 7.05 9.53
CA LEU A 113 15.38 6.03 9.71
C LEU A 113 14.06 6.68 10.19
N GLU A 114 14.14 7.59 11.17
CA GLU A 114 13.00 8.32 11.73
C GLU A 114 12.26 9.14 10.67
N ASN A 115 12.99 9.88 9.83
CA ASN A 115 12.41 10.72 8.78
C ASN A 115 11.72 9.87 7.70
N LEU A 116 12.33 8.74 7.34
CA LEU A 116 11.78 7.80 6.36
C LEU A 116 10.54 7.07 6.93
N ALA A 117 10.57 6.72 8.21
CA ALA A 117 9.43 6.15 8.91
C ALA A 117 8.27 7.15 9.00
N LEU A 118 8.51 8.40 9.43
CA LEU A 118 7.48 9.44 9.51
C LEU A 118 6.90 9.79 8.13
N SER A 119 7.75 9.87 7.11
CA SER A 119 7.33 10.03 5.71
C SER A 119 6.41 8.88 5.27
N SER A 120 6.80 7.62 5.54
CA SER A 120 6.01 6.43 5.21
C SER A 120 4.70 6.37 5.98
N LEU A 121 4.71 6.68 7.28
CA LEU A 121 3.52 6.78 8.13
C LEU A 121 2.55 7.85 7.62
N SER A 122 3.06 9.01 7.18
CA SER A 122 2.23 10.06 6.57
C SER A 122 1.55 9.56 5.30
N GLY A 123 2.28 8.83 4.45
CA GLY A 123 1.72 8.18 3.26
C GLY A 123 0.65 7.15 3.62
N LEU A 124 0.93 6.26 4.58
CA LEU A 124 -0.03 5.26 5.06
C LEU A 124 -1.31 5.91 5.58
N GLY A 125 -1.19 6.99 6.36
CA GLY A 125 -2.32 7.76 6.88
C GLY A 125 -3.19 8.33 5.76
N ILE A 126 -2.59 8.83 4.67
CA ILE A 126 -3.33 9.32 3.50
C ILE A 126 -4.06 8.19 2.77
N ILE A 127 -3.42 7.03 2.61
CA ILE A 127 -4.03 5.85 1.97
C ILE A 127 -5.28 5.43 2.72
N HIS A 128 -5.16 5.25 4.04
CA HIS A 128 -6.31 4.87 4.88
C HIS A 128 -7.35 5.98 4.96
N GLY A 129 -6.93 7.24 5.12
CA GLY A 129 -7.85 8.37 5.19
C GLY A 129 -8.71 8.50 3.93
N LEU A 130 -8.10 8.44 2.74
CA LEU A 130 -8.83 8.52 1.48
C LEU A 130 -9.62 7.24 1.18
N GLY A 131 -9.11 6.06 1.57
CA GLY A 131 -9.85 4.81 1.50
C GLY A 131 -11.14 4.86 2.31
N ILE A 132 -11.06 5.33 3.57
CA ILE A 132 -12.22 5.48 4.45
C ILE A 132 -13.20 6.52 3.90
N VAL A 133 -12.73 7.68 3.43
CA VAL A 133 -13.60 8.71 2.81
C VAL A 133 -14.31 8.14 1.58
N TYR A 134 -13.62 7.35 0.76
CA TYR A 134 -14.23 6.70 -0.37
C TYR A 134 -15.27 5.66 0.08
N LEU A 135 -14.95 4.79 1.05
CA LEU A 135 -15.88 3.80 1.59
C LEU A 135 -17.16 4.44 2.15
N THR A 136 -17.03 5.53 2.90
CA THR A 136 -18.17 6.24 3.48
C THR A 136 -19.06 6.79 2.37
N LEU A 137 -18.51 7.54 1.41
CA LEU A 137 -19.27 8.08 0.29
C LEU A 137 -19.90 6.98 -0.57
N ALA A 138 -19.14 5.92 -0.85
CA ALA A 138 -19.58 4.79 -1.67
C ALA A 138 -20.73 4.03 -1.03
N SER A 139 -20.68 3.84 0.30
CA SER A 139 -21.75 3.22 1.08
C SER A 139 -23.01 4.10 1.16
N LEU A 140 -22.85 5.42 1.30
CA LEU A 140 -23.96 6.39 1.36
C LEU A 140 -24.68 6.52 0.01
N LEU A 141 -23.93 6.50 -1.09
CA LEU A 141 -24.46 6.62 -2.45
C LEU A 141 -24.92 5.27 -3.03
N GLY A 142 -24.66 4.15 -2.34
CA GLY A 142 -25.13 2.82 -2.71
C GLY A 142 -24.53 2.26 -4.00
N TRP A 143 -23.33 2.69 -4.40
CA TRP A 143 -22.73 2.28 -5.67
C TRP A 143 -21.72 1.12 -5.57
N LEU A 144 -21.49 0.61 -4.35
CA LEU A 144 -20.62 -0.53 -4.11
C LEU A 144 -21.27 -1.79 -4.68
N GLN A 145 -20.48 -2.62 -5.34
CA GLN A 145 -21.00 -3.84 -5.96
C GLN A 145 -21.34 -4.87 -4.89
N THR A 146 -22.64 -5.17 -4.71
CA THR A 146 -23.18 -6.35 -3.99
C THR A 146 -22.34 -6.84 -2.81
N VAL A 147 -22.06 -5.95 -1.86
CA VAL A 147 -21.53 -6.37 -0.57
C VAL A 147 -22.70 -6.40 0.40
N SER A 148 -23.14 -7.61 0.78
CA SER A 148 -24.08 -7.81 1.89
C SER A 148 -23.49 -7.44 3.26
N ALA A 149 -22.21 -7.05 3.29
CA ALA A 149 -21.50 -6.63 4.49
C ALA A 149 -21.94 -5.23 4.92
N SER A 150 -22.07 -5.05 6.23
CA SER A 150 -22.30 -3.75 6.82
C SER A 150 -21.11 -2.80 6.58
N TYR A 151 -21.34 -1.48 6.63
CA TYR A 151 -20.26 -0.48 6.60
C TYR A 151 -19.16 -0.79 7.62
N TRP A 152 -19.56 -1.29 8.80
CA TRP A 152 -18.65 -1.65 9.87
C TRP A 152 -17.70 -2.80 9.48
N GLU A 153 -18.21 -3.84 8.82
CA GLU A 153 -17.41 -4.95 8.31
C GLU A 153 -16.42 -4.48 7.23
N LEU A 154 -16.84 -3.58 6.34
CA LEU A 154 -15.96 -2.98 5.35
C LEU A 154 -14.83 -2.18 6.00
N LEU A 155 -15.15 -1.33 6.98
CA LEU A 155 -14.15 -0.55 7.69
C LEU A 155 -13.15 -1.44 8.44
N LEU A 156 -13.64 -2.50 9.08
CA LEU A 156 -12.80 -3.49 9.76
C LEU A 156 -11.89 -4.22 8.77
N GLY A 157 -12.45 -4.74 7.68
CA GLY A 157 -11.73 -5.56 6.71
C GLY A 157 -10.68 -4.81 5.90
N TYR A 158 -10.96 -3.56 5.50
CA TYR A 158 -10.07 -2.78 4.62
C TYR A 158 -9.15 -1.82 5.36
N SER A 159 -9.51 -1.36 6.57
CA SER A 159 -8.72 -0.40 7.33
C SER A 159 -8.17 -0.95 8.64
N ILE A 160 -9.02 -1.42 9.54
CA ILE A 160 -8.61 -1.68 10.93
C ILE A 160 -7.80 -2.97 11.06
N LEU A 161 -8.29 -4.09 10.52
CA LEU A 161 -7.61 -5.39 10.60
C LEU A 161 -6.26 -5.39 9.85
N PRO A 162 -6.12 -4.79 8.65
CA PRO A 162 -4.84 -4.71 7.95
C PRO A 162 -3.82 -3.75 8.60
N LEU A 163 -4.25 -2.84 9.48
CA LEU A 163 -3.42 -1.75 9.97
C LEU A 163 -2.11 -2.22 10.64
N PRO A 164 -2.13 -3.23 11.55
CA PRO A 164 -0.89 -3.72 12.18
C PRO A 164 0.10 -4.29 11.16
N GLY A 165 -0.39 -5.04 10.16
CA GLY A 165 0.43 -5.55 9.07
C GLY A 165 1.07 -4.43 8.27
N HIS A 166 0.30 -3.39 7.93
CA HIS A 166 0.83 -2.21 7.23
C HIS A 166 1.87 -1.43 8.06
N LEU A 167 1.73 -1.35 9.39
CA LEU A 167 2.73 -0.73 10.24
C LEU A 167 4.05 -1.50 10.23
N ILE A 168 4.01 -2.84 10.23
CA ILE A 168 5.21 -3.67 10.08
C ILE A 168 5.85 -3.43 8.70
N VAL A 169 5.03 -3.37 7.64
CA VAL A 169 5.50 -3.04 6.29
C VAL A 169 6.15 -1.65 6.24
N VAL A 170 5.60 -0.65 6.95
CA VAL A 170 6.21 0.69 7.06
C VAL A 170 7.61 0.63 7.69
N CYS A 171 7.79 -0.17 8.75
CA CYS A 171 9.11 -0.37 9.35
C CYS A 171 10.10 -0.98 8.33
N ALA A 172 9.67 -2.00 7.59
CA ALA A 172 10.48 -2.62 6.55
C ALA A 172 10.84 -1.62 5.43
N VAL A 173 9.88 -0.81 4.98
CA VAL A 173 10.10 0.25 3.98
C VAL A 173 11.10 1.28 4.47
N ALA A 174 11.03 1.72 5.73
CA ALA A 174 11.94 2.72 6.27
C ALA A 174 13.39 2.22 6.28
N VAL A 175 13.61 0.98 6.74
CA VAL A 175 14.94 0.34 6.74
C VAL A 175 15.45 0.14 5.32
N LEU A 176 14.63 -0.44 4.45
CA LEU A 176 15.03 -0.71 3.06
C LEU A 176 15.31 0.58 2.29
N SER A 177 14.52 1.63 2.50
CA SER A 177 14.74 2.95 1.90
C SER A 177 16.06 3.57 2.34
N LEU A 178 16.43 3.40 3.62
CA LEU A 178 17.70 3.89 4.14
C LEU A 178 18.87 3.21 3.42
N VAL A 179 18.85 1.88 3.36
CA VAL A 179 19.90 1.08 2.69
C VAL A 179 19.99 1.42 1.21
N LEU A 180 18.86 1.46 0.49
CA LEU A 180 18.85 1.78 -0.94
C LEU A 180 19.35 3.19 -1.22
N ARG A 181 19.00 4.18 -0.38
CA ARG A 181 19.52 5.55 -0.55
C ARG A 181 21.03 5.63 -0.32
N GLN A 182 21.56 4.85 0.63
CA GLN A 182 23.00 4.76 0.85
C GLN A 182 23.73 4.07 -0.32
N LEU A 183 23.09 3.17 -1.05
CA LEU A 183 23.69 2.49 -2.20
C LEU A 183 23.57 3.27 -3.51
N LEU A 184 22.52 4.08 -3.67
CA LEU A 184 22.22 4.78 -4.93
C LEU A 184 22.75 6.22 -4.97
N PHE A 185 22.89 6.87 -3.82
CA PHE A 185 23.29 8.29 -3.72
C PHE A 185 24.66 8.49 -3.09
N TYR A 186 25.43 7.41 -2.96
CA TYR A 186 26.81 7.38 -2.46
C TYR A 186 27.65 6.58 -3.46
#